data_AF-A0A0U3I2U3-F1
#
_entry.id   AF-A0A0U3I2U3-F1
#
_cell.length_a   1.000
_cell.length_b   1.000
_cell.length_c   1.000
_cell.angle_alpha   90.00
_cell.angle_beta   90.00
_cell.angle_gamma   90.00
#
_symmetry.space_group_name_H-M   'P 1'
#
loop_
_entity.id
_entity.type
_entity.pdbx_description
1 polymer ?
#
loop_
_entity_poly.entity_id
_entity_poly.type
_entity_poly.pdbx_seq_one_letter_code
_entity_poly.pdbx_strand_id
1 'polypeptide(L)'
;MFRSNTKLKKASDSIFQEADVPKDRSRPLEWRRSFNGLSLPLKNIEIITQVNTHDKDWDIKGDFKDNPVKLIKPDIKTSFAIKAIVDEDQMRDTIYCAEQDGDDDDIFTLERPRGETQVILKSGEPIKESEKFPEGVFFGSCFRMNYDPGEDDIIFEMTIPEEQLNTIASNLQSDPSSTIDLYVELLSFSFEVDDSLREHYHPRDIFIYDHSDAFVSSIGLASKIGTHTIKKSEDDEEEEYQYDDIDEPKELSPEQQSYRELVQVLLHMQKPLNSIVFAIWVLVFILGVSIFF
;
A
#
# COMPACT_ATOMS: atom_id res chain seq x y z
N MET A 1 -4.50 14.16 -10.05
CA MET A 1 -5.41 14.83 -9.13
C MET A 1 -6.76 14.98 -9.81
N PHE A 2 -7.79 14.28 -9.34
CA PHE A 2 -9.15 14.61 -9.78
C PHE A 2 -9.49 16.05 -9.39
N ARG A 3 -10.26 16.74 -10.23
CA ARG A 3 -10.89 18.00 -9.81
C ARG A 3 -12.13 17.61 -9.02
N SER A 4 -12.37 18.28 -7.89
CA SER A 4 -13.64 18.12 -7.18
C SER A 4 -14.80 18.33 -8.16
N ASN A 5 -15.75 17.40 -8.18
CA ASN A 5 -16.89 17.36 -9.10
C ASN A 5 -16.52 17.01 -10.56
N THR A 6 -15.50 16.17 -10.78
CA THR A 6 -15.28 15.54 -12.10
C THR A 6 -16.49 14.68 -12.47
N LYS A 7 -17.17 15.03 -13.57
CA LYS A 7 -18.28 14.25 -14.14
C LYS A 7 -17.78 13.26 -15.17
N LEU A 8 -18.15 12.00 -15.00
CA LEU A 8 -17.82 10.88 -15.86
C LEU A 8 -19.10 10.26 -16.42
N LYS A 9 -19.07 9.85 -17.69
CA LYS A 9 -20.08 8.99 -18.29
C LYS A 9 -19.60 7.54 -18.25
N LYS A 10 -20.46 6.61 -17.81
CA LYS A 10 -20.18 5.18 -17.90
C LYS A 10 -20.22 4.75 -19.38
N ALA A 11 -19.14 4.16 -19.89
CA ALA A 11 -19.07 3.66 -21.27
C ALA A 11 -19.14 2.12 -21.33
N SER A 12 -18.66 1.43 -20.29
CA SER A 12 -18.82 0.00 -20.05
C SER A 12 -18.62 -0.31 -18.55
N ASP A 13 -18.72 -1.58 -18.15
CA ASP A 13 -18.36 -2.02 -16.79
C ASP A 13 -16.85 -1.97 -16.48
N SER A 14 -16.03 -1.62 -17.48
CA SER A 14 -14.57 -1.50 -17.37
C SER A 14 -14.02 -0.15 -17.83
N ILE A 15 -14.85 0.76 -18.35
CA ILE A 15 -14.44 2.08 -18.86
C ILE A 15 -15.46 3.16 -18.47
N PHE A 16 -14.95 4.22 -17.84
CA PHE A 16 -15.62 5.53 -17.74
C PHE A 16 -14.92 6.53 -18.66
N GLN A 17 -15.69 7.51 -19.14
CA GLN A 17 -15.21 8.56 -20.04
C GLN A 17 -15.56 9.95 -19.49
N GLU A 18 -14.80 10.97 -19.86
CA GLU A 18 -15.10 12.37 -19.55
C GLU A 18 -16.49 12.75 -20.11
N ALA A 19 -17.42 13.20 -19.27
CA ALA A 19 -18.79 13.49 -19.69
C ALA A 19 -18.86 14.67 -20.68
N ASP A 20 -18.10 15.72 -20.41
CA ASP A 20 -18.01 16.95 -21.22
C ASP A 20 -16.63 17.08 -21.87
N VAL A 21 -16.48 16.56 -23.09
CA VAL A 21 -15.20 16.60 -23.83
C VAL A 21 -14.86 18.04 -24.27
N PRO A 22 -13.68 18.57 -23.91
CA PRO A 22 -13.23 19.89 -24.37
C PRO A 22 -13.12 19.99 -25.91
N LYS A 23 -13.52 21.12 -26.48
CA LYS A 23 -13.62 21.35 -27.94
C LYS A 23 -12.28 21.25 -28.70
N ASP A 24 -11.16 21.34 -27.99
CA ASP A 24 -9.79 21.21 -28.47
C ASP A 24 -9.28 19.76 -28.47
N ARG A 25 -10.05 18.81 -27.92
CA ARG A 25 -9.69 17.38 -27.81
C ARG A 25 -10.53 16.53 -28.78
N SER A 26 -9.87 15.59 -29.47
CA SER A 26 -10.52 14.73 -30.47
C SER A 26 -11.21 13.48 -29.91
N ARG A 27 -10.99 13.15 -28.62
CA ARG A 27 -11.61 12.03 -27.91
C ARG A 27 -11.79 12.37 -26.43
N PRO A 28 -12.76 11.76 -25.71
CA PRO A 28 -12.79 11.81 -24.26
C PRO A 28 -11.50 11.24 -23.66
N LEU A 29 -11.18 11.70 -22.45
CA LEU A 29 -10.28 11.00 -21.55
C LEU A 29 -10.98 9.76 -20.97
N GLU A 30 -10.22 8.70 -20.74
CA GLU A 30 -10.73 7.43 -20.23
C GLU A 30 -10.16 7.05 -18.86
N TRP A 31 -11.03 6.46 -18.04
CA TRP A 31 -10.68 5.80 -16.79
C TRP A 31 -10.99 4.32 -16.94
N ARG A 32 -9.98 3.49 -16.71
CA ARG A 32 -10.03 2.06 -17.05
C ARG A 32 -9.93 1.23 -15.78
N ARG A 33 -10.72 0.16 -15.73
CA ARG A 33 -10.72 -0.75 -14.59
C ARG A 33 -9.49 -1.65 -14.63
N SER A 34 -8.70 -1.62 -13.57
CA SER A 34 -7.41 -2.30 -13.45
C SER A 34 -7.16 -2.72 -11.99
N PHE A 35 -6.20 -3.61 -11.76
CA PHE A 35 -5.69 -3.86 -10.42
C PHE A 35 -4.72 -2.74 -10.04
N ASN A 36 -5.00 -2.06 -8.93
CA ASN A 36 -4.15 -1.02 -8.37
C ASN A 36 -3.65 -1.43 -6.99
N GLY A 37 -2.34 -1.66 -6.89
CA GLY A 37 -1.66 -1.91 -5.62
C GLY A 37 -1.62 -0.68 -4.72
N LEU A 38 -2.34 -0.75 -3.60
CA LEU A 38 -2.42 0.26 -2.53
C LEU A 38 -1.54 -0.12 -1.35
N SER A 39 -1.06 0.89 -0.62
CA SER A 39 -0.51 0.73 0.72
C SER A 39 -1.43 1.44 1.71
N LEU A 40 -1.99 0.68 2.65
CA LEU A 40 -2.92 1.13 3.68
C LEU A 40 -2.21 1.07 5.05
N PRO A 41 -1.55 2.15 5.48
CA PRO A 41 -0.99 2.22 6.84
C PRO A 41 -2.14 2.20 7.86
N LEU A 42 -2.05 1.36 8.88
CA LEU A 42 -3.16 1.12 9.82
C LEU A 42 -2.93 1.76 11.19
N LYS A 43 -3.95 2.44 11.70
CA LYS A 43 -4.06 3.00 13.06
C LYS A 43 -5.30 2.48 13.79
N ASN A 44 -5.38 2.74 15.10
CA ASN A 44 -6.51 2.37 15.96
C ASN A 44 -6.92 0.88 15.83
N ILE A 45 -5.92 -0.02 15.90
CA ILE A 45 -6.10 -1.44 15.64
C ILE A 45 -6.79 -2.13 16.82
N GLU A 46 -7.90 -2.81 16.53
CA GLU A 46 -8.71 -3.60 17.46
C GLU A 46 -8.71 -5.08 17.07
N ILE A 47 -8.44 -5.97 18.04
CA ILE A 47 -8.56 -7.42 17.85
C ILE A 47 -9.91 -7.86 18.44
N ILE A 48 -10.86 -8.14 17.56
CA ILE A 48 -12.23 -8.53 17.91
C ILE A 48 -12.32 -10.06 18.00
N THR A 49 -12.56 -10.60 19.18
CA THR A 49 -12.83 -12.04 19.38
C THR A 49 -14.32 -12.33 19.27
N GLN A 50 -14.70 -13.23 18.36
CA GLN A 50 -16.07 -13.65 18.10
C GLN A 50 -16.29 -15.10 18.55
N VAL A 51 -17.19 -15.30 19.51
CA VAL A 51 -17.61 -16.65 19.94
C VAL A 51 -18.83 -17.04 19.12
N ASN A 52 -18.60 -17.74 18.01
CA ASN A 52 -19.69 -18.20 17.16
C ASN A 52 -20.39 -19.40 17.82
N THR A 53 -21.71 -19.43 17.69
CA THR A 53 -22.57 -20.51 18.20
C THR A 53 -23.16 -21.38 17.09
N HIS A 54 -23.08 -20.87 15.86
CA HIS A 54 -23.61 -21.50 14.66
C HIS A 54 -22.74 -21.09 13.46
N ASP A 55 -22.50 -22.03 12.56
CA ASP A 55 -22.00 -21.76 11.21
C ASP A 55 -23.17 -21.38 10.28
N LYS A 56 -22.87 -20.53 9.30
CA LYS A 56 -23.79 -20.08 8.25
C LYS A 56 -23.11 -20.20 6.90
N ASP A 57 -23.52 -21.23 6.18
CA ASP A 57 -23.17 -21.46 4.79
C ASP A 57 -23.92 -20.42 3.93
N TRP A 58 -23.27 -19.29 3.63
CA TRP A 58 -23.82 -18.27 2.73
C TRP A 58 -23.67 -18.76 1.30
N ASP A 59 -24.74 -19.31 0.72
CA ASP A 59 -24.75 -19.64 -0.70
C ASP A 59 -24.71 -18.35 -1.54
N ILE A 60 -23.48 -17.97 -1.93
CA ILE A 60 -23.16 -16.80 -2.77
C ILE A 60 -23.95 -16.83 -4.10
N LYS A 61 -24.46 -18.00 -4.53
CA LYS A 61 -25.25 -18.14 -5.77
C LYS A 61 -26.71 -17.73 -5.62
N GLY A 62 -27.16 -17.38 -4.41
CA GLY A 62 -28.52 -16.88 -4.14
C GLY A 62 -29.63 -17.91 -4.34
N ASP A 63 -29.27 -19.19 -4.46
CA ASP A 63 -30.17 -20.27 -4.89
C ASP A 63 -30.90 -20.88 -3.69
N PHE A 64 -31.56 -20.02 -2.88
CA PHE A 64 -32.30 -20.36 -1.66
C PHE A 64 -33.55 -21.23 -1.93
N LYS A 65 -33.32 -22.47 -2.34
CA LYS A 65 -34.35 -23.46 -2.71
C LYS A 65 -35.02 -24.14 -1.52
N ASP A 66 -34.57 -23.88 -0.29
CA ASP A 66 -35.06 -24.56 0.91
C ASP A 66 -35.02 -23.68 2.17
N ASN A 67 -35.77 -24.06 3.20
CA ASN A 67 -36.00 -23.27 4.43
C ASN A 67 -34.69 -22.74 5.05
N PRO A 68 -34.51 -21.41 5.23
CA PRO A 68 -33.24 -20.79 5.65
C PRO A 68 -32.77 -21.23 7.05
N VAL A 69 -33.67 -21.73 7.91
CA VAL A 69 -33.29 -22.27 9.22
C VAL A 69 -32.41 -23.53 9.08
N LYS A 70 -32.54 -24.29 7.99
CA LYS A 70 -31.70 -25.49 7.72
C LYS A 70 -30.24 -25.15 7.40
N LEU A 71 -29.94 -23.89 7.04
CA LEU A 71 -28.58 -23.42 6.75
C LEU A 71 -27.79 -23.09 8.02
N ILE A 72 -28.48 -22.92 9.16
CA ILE A 72 -27.87 -22.68 10.47
C ILE A 72 -27.42 -24.04 11.03
N LYS A 73 -26.11 -24.31 10.94
CA LYS A 73 -25.49 -25.53 11.50
C LYS A 73 -24.95 -25.20 12.89
N PRO A 74 -25.07 -26.07 13.90
CA PRO A 74 -24.39 -25.84 15.18
C PRO A 74 -22.88 -25.99 14.97
N ASP A 75 -22.15 -24.89 15.14
CA ASP A 75 -20.69 -24.85 15.16
C ASP A 75 -20.24 -23.87 16.24
N ILE A 76 -19.49 -24.39 17.21
CA ILE A 76 -18.99 -23.61 18.34
C ILE A 76 -17.50 -23.34 18.07
N LYS A 77 -17.25 -22.42 17.14
CA LYS A 77 -15.90 -21.94 16.81
C LYS A 77 -15.69 -20.54 17.40
N THR A 78 -14.57 -20.34 18.07
CA THR A 78 -14.05 -18.99 18.31
C THR A 78 -13.30 -18.54 17.07
N SER A 79 -13.73 -17.45 16.46
CA SER A 79 -12.97 -16.75 15.41
C SER A 79 -12.54 -15.38 15.92
N PHE A 80 -11.69 -14.71 15.16
CA PHE A 80 -11.26 -13.36 15.48
C PHE A 80 -11.09 -12.56 14.19
N ALA A 81 -11.19 -11.25 14.31
CA ALA A 81 -11.00 -10.29 13.24
C ALA A 81 -10.11 -9.16 13.73
N ILE A 82 -9.35 -8.57 12.82
CA ILE A 82 -8.59 -7.33 13.09
C ILE A 82 -9.34 -6.21 12.39
N LYS A 83 -9.88 -5.27 13.18
CA LYS A 83 -10.44 -4.01 12.68
C LYS A 83 -9.39 -2.90 12.84
N ALA A 84 -9.26 -2.03 11.85
CA ALA A 84 -8.40 -0.86 11.92
C ALA A 84 -8.97 0.29 11.07
N ILE A 85 -8.41 1.47 11.26
CA ILE A 85 -8.66 2.67 10.44
C ILE A 85 -7.40 2.95 9.63
N VAL A 86 -7.53 3.31 8.36
CA VAL A 86 -6.39 3.71 7.52
C VAL A 86 -5.91 5.10 7.94
N ASP A 87 -4.60 5.29 8.04
CA ASP A 87 -4.01 6.58 8.28
C ASP A 87 -3.89 7.39 6.99
N GLU A 88 -4.98 8.04 6.58
CA GLU A 88 -5.06 8.79 5.31
C GLU A 88 -4.00 9.91 5.17
N ASP A 89 -3.42 10.40 6.27
CA ASP A 89 -2.30 11.36 6.24
C ASP A 89 -0.97 10.71 5.80
N GLN A 90 -0.84 9.38 5.96
CA GLN A 90 0.31 8.58 5.52
C GLN A 90 0.02 7.76 4.24
N MET A 91 -1.27 7.63 3.86
CA MET A 91 -1.67 6.92 2.66
C MET A 91 -1.18 7.66 1.39
N ARG A 92 -0.52 6.91 0.49
CA ARG A 92 0.04 7.45 -0.76
C ARG A 92 -1.03 7.93 -1.75
N ASP A 93 -2.12 7.17 -1.86
CA ASP A 93 -3.15 7.34 -2.88
C ASP A 93 -4.42 7.96 -2.31
N THR A 94 -5.29 8.49 -3.17
CA THR A 94 -6.62 8.97 -2.77
C THR A 94 -7.70 8.15 -3.47
N ILE A 95 -8.63 7.61 -2.68
CA ILE A 95 -9.81 6.88 -3.17
C ILE A 95 -11.00 7.83 -3.24
N TYR A 96 -11.70 7.76 -4.37
CA TYR A 96 -12.97 8.44 -4.61
C TYR A 96 -14.07 7.41 -4.85
N CYS A 97 -15.33 7.82 -4.68
CA CYS A 97 -16.50 7.04 -5.05
C CYS A 97 -17.22 7.73 -6.21
N ALA A 98 -17.67 6.94 -7.20
CA ALA A 98 -18.59 7.42 -8.21
C ALA A 98 -20.02 7.45 -7.66
N GLU A 99 -20.63 8.63 -7.63
CA GLU A 99 -22.02 8.86 -7.21
C GLU A 99 -22.87 9.29 -8.41
N GLN A 100 -24.06 8.71 -8.56
CA GLN A 100 -24.95 9.00 -9.70
C GLN A 100 -25.50 10.42 -9.63
N ASP A 101 -25.41 11.16 -10.74
CA ASP A 101 -25.81 12.58 -10.79
C ASP A 101 -27.29 12.74 -11.18
N GLY A 102 -28.17 12.60 -10.19
CA GLY A 102 -29.61 12.80 -10.35
C GLY A 102 -30.29 11.70 -11.18
N ASP A 103 -31.15 12.08 -12.12
CA ASP A 103 -31.98 11.17 -12.91
C ASP A 103 -31.29 10.60 -14.17
N ASP A 104 -30.00 10.88 -14.42
CA ASP A 104 -29.24 10.33 -15.56
C ASP A 104 -28.41 9.12 -15.12
N ASP A 105 -28.90 7.91 -15.43
CA ASP A 105 -28.30 6.63 -15.07
C ASP A 105 -26.88 6.40 -15.62
N ASP A 106 -26.44 7.20 -16.60
CA ASP A 106 -25.11 7.07 -17.20
C ASP A 106 -24.07 8.08 -16.65
N ILE A 107 -24.49 9.12 -15.90
CA ILE A 107 -23.61 10.21 -15.45
C ILE A 107 -23.28 10.08 -13.95
N PHE A 108 -21.99 10.16 -13.63
CA PHE A 108 -21.46 9.98 -12.29
C PHE A 108 -20.53 11.13 -11.92
N THR A 109 -20.69 11.66 -10.71
CA THR A 109 -19.76 12.62 -10.11
C THR A 109 -18.79 11.85 -9.22
N LEU A 110 -17.49 12.15 -9.33
CA LEU A 110 -16.50 11.62 -8.39
C LEU A 110 -16.45 12.47 -7.13
N GLU A 111 -16.81 11.85 -6.01
CA GLU A 111 -16.77 12.45 -4.68
C GLU A 111 -15.72 11.73 -3.81
N ARG A 112 -15.01 12.47 -2.95
CA ARG A 112 -14.19 11.87 -1.89
C ARG A 112 -15.11 11.69 -0.67
N PRO A 113 -15.32 10.46 -0.17
CA PRO A 113 -16.05 10.22 1.07
C PRO A 113 -15.44 10.99 2.25
N ARG A 114 -16.27 11.33 3.24
CA ARG A 114 -15.87 12.14 4.41
C ARG A 114 -15.77 11.36 5.71
N GLY A 115 -16.29 10.13 5.74
CA GLY A 115 -16.10 9.20 6.84
C GLY A 115 -14.69 8.63 6.85
N GLU A 116 -14.50 7.53 7.58
CA GLU A 116 -13.21 6.87 7.72
C GLU A 116 -13.03 5.75 6.69
N THR A 117 -11.83 5.62 6.15
CA THR A 117 -11.44 4.39 5.46
C THR A 117 -11.13 3.31 6.50
N GLN A 118 -11.99 2.30 6.63
CA GLN A 118 -11.87 1.19 7.58
C GLN A 118 -11.37 -0.09 6.91
N VAL A 119 -10.62 -0.89 7.66
CA VAL A 119 -10.12 -2.20 7.25
C VAL A 119 -10.59 -3.26 8.25
N ILE A 120 -11.12 -4.37 7.74
CA ILE A 120 -11.54 -5.53 8.52
C ILE A 120 -10.90 -6.78 7.90
N LEU A 121 -9.89 -7.33 8.58
CA LEU A 121 -9.26 -8.60 8.23
C LEU A 121 -9.89 -9.76 9.00
N LYS A 122 -10.33 -10.80 8.30
CA LYS A 122 -10.94 -12.01 8.88
C LYS A 122 -10.18 -13.27 8.45
N SER A 123 -10.28 -14.34 9.22
CA SER A 123 -9.85 -15.67 8.78
C SER A 123 -10.85 -16.20 7.75
N GLY A 124 -10.37 -16.64 6.59
CA GLY A 124 -11.22 -17.27 5.56
C GLY A 124 -10.64 -18.59 5.05
N GLU A 125 -11.40 -19.26 4.19
CA GLU A 125 -10.88 -20.30 3.30
C GLU A 125 -10.53 -19.68 1.93
N PRO A 126 -9.51 -20.21 1.21
CA PRO A 126 -9.25 -19.77 -0.15
C PRO A 126 -10.41 -20.12 -1.09
N ILE A 127 -10.62 -19.27 -2.09
CA ILE A 127 -11.59 -19.48 -3.16
C ILE A 127 -11.24 -20.78 -3.92
N LYS A 128 -12.25 -21.63 -4.12
CA LYS A 128 -12.20 -22.77 -5.07
C LYS A 128 -12.34 -22.23 -6.49
N GLU A 129 -11.65 -22.85 -7.45
CA GLU A 129 -11.62 -22.40 -8.86
C GLU A 129 -13.01 -22.01 -9.39
N SER A 130 -13.08 -20.86 -10.04
CA SER A 130 -14.30 -20.28 -10.60
C SER A 130 -14.02 -19.59 -11.94
N GLU A 131 -15.06 -19.24 -12.70
CA GLU A 131 -14.91 -18.49 -13.95
C GLU A 131 -14.24 -17.11 -13.78
N LYS A 132 -14.21 -16.57 -12.56
CA LYS A 132 -13.66 -15.22 -12.26
C LYS A 132 -12.32 -15.25 -11.54
N PHE A 133 -12.08 -16.26 -10.70
CA PHE A 133 -10.92 -16.31 -9.79
C PHE A 133 -10.26 -17.69 -9.82
N PRO A 134 -8.91 -17.75 -9.92
CA PRO A 134 -8.17 -19.00 -9.81
C PRO A 134 -8.24 -19.56 -8.38
N GLU A 135 -7.99 -20.86 -8.25
CA GLU A 135 -7.91 -21.53 -6.94
C GLU A 135 -6.80 -20.94 -6.07
N GLY A 136 -7.05 -20.85 -4.75
CA GLY A 136 -6.04 -20.46 -3.76
C GLY A 136 -6.03 -18.97 -3.38
N VAL A 137 -6.78 -18.13 -4.09
CA VAL A 137 -6.92 -16.70 -3.79
C VAL A 137 -7.83 -16.51 -2.56
N PHE A 138 -7.48 -15.61 -1.65
CA PHE A 138 -8.35 -15.21 -0.54
C PHE A 138 -9.20 -14.00 -0.95
N PHE A 139 -10.52 -14.09 -0.78
CA PHE A 139 -11.45 -13.05 -1.25
C PHE A 139 -11.48 -11.83 -0.33
N GLY A 140 -11.83 -10.68 -0.91
CA GLY A 140 -12.21 -9.49 -0.19
C GLY A 140 -12.87 -8.46 -1.10
N SER A 141 -13.44 -7.43 -0.47
CA SER A 141 -14.13 -6.34 -1.14
C SER A 141 -13.77 -4.99 -0.54
N CYS A 142 -13.96 -3.96 -1.35
CA CYS A 142 -13.92 -2.55 -1.00
C CYS A 142 -15.25 -1.94 -1.44
N PHE A 143 -15.99 -1.31 -0.51
CA PHE A 143 -17.29 -0.72 -0.80
C PHE A 143 -17.52 0.57 0.01
N ARG A 144 -18.35 1.46 -0.53
CA ARG A 144 -18.84 2.65 0.20
C ARG A 144 -19.94 2.22 1.17
N MET A 145 -19.94 2.74 2.38
CA MET A 145 -20.96 2.45 3.38
C MET A 145 -21.52 3.74 3.98
N ASN A 146 -22.80 4.02 3.72
CA ASN A 146 -23.52 5.20 4.22
C ASN A 146 -24.39 4.79 5.41
N TYR A 147 -23.90 5.01 6.63
CA TYR A 147 -24.68 4.77 7.86
C TYR A 147 -25.33 6.05 8.36
N ASP A 148 -24.58 7.15 8.34
CA ASP A 148 -25.06 8.48 8.72
C ASP A 148 -24.95 9.46 7.54
N PRO A 149 -26.00 10.26 7.23
CA PRO A 149 -26.00 11.14 6.07
C PRO A 149 -24.88 12.19 6.08
N GLY A 150 -23.88 11.99 5.21
CA GLY A 150 -22.73 12.88 5.04
C GLY A 150 -21.42 12.34 5.64
N GLU A 151 -21.46 11.18 6.31
CA GLU A 151 -20.31 10.44 6.83
C GLU A 151 -20.24 9.07 6.13
N ASP A 152 -19.98 9.12 4.81
CA ASP A 152 -19.72 7.93 4.01
C ASP A 152 -18.34 7.34 4.34
N ASP A 153 -18.33 6.11 4.86
CA ASP A 153 -17.11 5.32 5.08
C ASP A 153 -16.70 4.58 3.81
N ILE A 154 -15.41 4.28 3.67
CA ILE A 154 -14.89 3.29 2.71
C ILE A 154 -14.48 2.06 3.51
N ILE A 155 -15.01 0.89 3.19
CA ILE A 155 -14.72 -0.33 3.96
C ILE A 155 -14.06 -1.37 3.09
N PHE A 156 -12.86 -1.79 3.51
CA PHE A 156 -12.17 -2.97 3.03
C PHE A 156 -12.49 -4.15 3.96
N GLU A 157 -13.29 -5.11 3.49
CA GLU A 157 -13.49 -6.38 4.19
C GLU A 157 -12.77 -7.49 3.43
N MET A 158 -11.71 -8.05 4.00
CA MET A 158 -10.84 -9.01 3.31
C MET A 158 -10.52 -10.22 4.18
N THR A 159 -10.30 -11.37 3.54
CA THR A 159 -9.90 -12.60 4.19
C THR A 159 -8.42 -12.89 4.01
N ILE A 160 -7.82 -13.56 5.00
CA ILE A 160 -6.45 -14.10 4.95
C ILE A 160 -6.42 -15.49 5.63
N PRO A 161 -5.33 -16.28 5.49
CA PRO A 161 -5.20 -17.54 6.22
C PRO A 161 -5.28 -17.36 7.74
N GLU A 162 -5.96 -18.27 8.43
CA GLU A 162 -6.14 -18.23 9.88
C GLU A 162 -4.79 -18.22 10.64
N GLU A 163 -3.78 -18.93 10.15
CA GLU A 163 -2.41 -18.92 10.70
C GLU A 163 -1.77 -17.53 10.65
N GLN A 164 -1.91 -16.80 9.53
CA GLN A 164 -1.35 -15.47 9.35
C GLN A 164 -2.05 -14.44 10.25
N LEU A 165 -3.39 -14.52 10.34
CA LEU A 165 -4.15 -13.66 11.26
C LEU A 165 -3.72 -13.91 12.72
N ASN A 166 -3.53 -15.17 13.12
CA ASN A 166 -3.05 -15.54 14.46
C ASN A 166 -1.65 -14.96 14.73
N THR A 167 -0.74 -15.02 13.75
CA THR A 167 0.59 -14.41 13.84
C THR A 167 0.50 -12.90 14.04
N ILE A 168 -0.32 -12.19 13.26
CA ILE A 168 -0.49 -10.73 13.41
C ILE A 168 -1.06 -10.37 14.78
N ALA A 169 -2.15 -11.04 15.20
CA ALA A 169 -2.78 -10.81 16.50
C ALA A 169 -1.81 -11.05 17.66
N SER A 170 -0.98 -12.11 17.59
CA SER A 170 0.03 -12.41 18.61
C SER A 170 1.13 -11.34 18.68
N ASN A 171 1.60 -10.84 17.53
CA ASN A 171 2.59 -9.76 17.49
C ASN A 171 2.03 -8.45 18.08
N LEU A 172 0.81 -8.06 17.70
CA LEU A 172 0.13 -6.88 18.24
C LEU A 172 -0.09 -6.96 19.76
N GLN A 173 -0.41 -8.15 20.29
CA GLN A 173 -0.54 -8.36 21.74
C GLN A 173 0.80 -8.30 22.48
N SER A 174 1.90 -8.69 21.82
CA SER A 174 3.25 -8.65 22.41
C SER A 174 3.91 -7.27 22.33
N ASP A 175 3.65 -6.49 21.27
CA ASP A 175 4.11 -5.12 21.09
C ASP A 175 2.95 -4.21 20.63
N PRO A 176 2.25 -3.54 21.57
CA PRO A 176 1.22 -2.55 21.26
C PRO A 176 1.71 -1.30 20.51
N SER A 177 3.02 -1.13 20.33
CA SER A 177 3.61 0.00 19.59
C SER A 177 3.97 -0.33 18.14
N SER A 178 3.75 -1.59 17.72
CA SER A 178 3.90 -2.07 16.34
C SER A 178 3.05 -1.25 15.37
N THR A 179 3.60 -0.95 14.20
CA THR A 179 2.83 -0.42 13.06
C THR A 179 2.54 -1.54 12.06
N ILE A 180 1.38 -1.44 11.40
CA ILE A 180 0.98 -2.37 10.34
C ILE A 180 0.76 -1.58 9.05
N ASP A 181 1.41 -2.01 7.99
CA ASP A 181 1.17 -1.54 6.63
C ASP A 181 0.54 -2.68 5.83
N LEU A 182 -0.70 -2.48 5.38
CA LEU A 182 -1.44 -3.48 4.63
C LEU A 182 -1.37 -3.18 3.13
N TYR A 183 -0.83 -4.10 2.34
CA TYR A 183 -0.76 -3.97 0.89
C TYR A 183 -1.93 -4.70 0.24
N VAL A 184 -2.65 -4.00 -0.64
CA VAL A 184 -3.92 -4.46 -1.23
C VAL A 184 -3.91 -4.27 -2.74
N GLU A 185 -4.23 -5.30 -3.51
CA GLU A 185 -4.60 -5.16 -4.92
C GLU A 185 -6.10 -4.86 -5.01
N LEU A 186 -6.45 -3.64 -5.43
CA LEU A 186 -7.85 -3.19 -5.55
C LEU A 186 -8.27 -3.09 -7.02
N LEU A 187 -9.33 -3.79 -7.42
CA LEU A 187 -9.90 -3.75 -8.77
C LEU A 187 -10.75 -2.47 -8.99
N SER A 188 -10.06 -1.36 -9.20
CA SER A 188 -10.55 0.03 -9.22
C SER A 188 -10.35 0.69 -10.58
N PHE A 189 -10.84 1.93 -10.73
CA PHE A 189 -10.63 2.73 -11.93
C PHE A 189 -9.52 3.76 -11.72
N SER A 190 -8.56 3.77 -12.63
CA SER A 190 -7.45 4.71 -12.69
C SER A 190 -7.43 5.45 -14.04
N PHE A 191 -6.73 6.60 -14.09
CA PHE A 191 -6.68 7.44 -15.29
C PHE A 191 -5.68 6.90 -16.31
N GLU A 192 -6.10 6.71 -17.57
CA GLU A 192 -5.29 6.07 -18.62
C GLU A 192 -3.87 6.67 -18.80
N VAL A 193 -3.73 7.97 -18.57
CA VAL A 193 -2.45 8.69 -18.71
C VAL A 193 -1.56 8.47 -17.50
N ASP A 194 -2.15 8.37 -16.30
CA ASP A 194 -1.42 8.10 -15.08
C ASP A 194 -0.89 6.66 -15.08
N ASP A 195 -1.70 5.69 -15.52
CA ASP A 195 -1.30 4.29 -15.71
C ASP A 195 -0.12 4.14 -16.69
N SER A 196 -0.04 5.03 -17.69
CA SER A 196 0.97 4.97 -18.75
C SER A 196 2.28 5.69 -18.41
N LEU A 197 2.27 6.63 -17.44
CA LEU A 197 3.37 7.59 -17.22
C LEU A 197 3.82 7.72 -15.76
N ARG A 198 3.05 7.26 -14.77
CA ARG A 198 3.46 7.36 -13.35
C ARG A 198 4.22 6.11 -12.91
N GLU A 199 5.36 6.34 -12.28
CA GLU A 199 6.05 5.34 -11.49
C GLU A 199 5.21 4.88 -10.28
N HIS A 200 5.42 3.62 -9.89
CA HIS A 200 4.70 2.93 -8.82
C HIS A 200 4.74 3.61 -7.43
N TYR A 201 5.68 4.52 -7.18
CA TYR A 201 5.81 5.25 -5.91
C TYR A 201 5.13 6.63 -5.92
N HIS A 202 4.60 7.10 -7.05
CA HIS A 202 3.87 8.37 -7.09
C HIS A 202 2.45 8.21 -6.53
N PRO A 203 1.92 9.22 -5.81
CA PRO A 203 0.50 9.32 -5.49
C PRO A 203 -0.38 9.13 -6.72
N ARG A 204 -1.45 8.34 -6.57
CA ARG A 204 -2.49 8.17 -7.60
C ARG A 204 -3.86 8.54 -7.05
N ASP A 205 -4.71 9.00 -7.94
CA ASP A 205 -6.13 9.11 -7.69
C ASP A 205 -6.81 7.92 -8.34
N ILE A 206 -7.61 7.19 -7.59
CA ILE A 206 -8.41 6.06 -8.08
C ILE A 206 -9.85 6.19 -7.60
N PHE A 207 -10.79 5.50 -8.26
CA PHE A 207 -12.16 5.44 -7.75
C PHE A 207 -12.77 4.04 -7.82
N ILE A 208 -13.74 3.83 -6.93
CA ILE A 208 -14.64 2.67 -6.92
C ILE A 208 -16.05 3.09 -7.37
N TYR A 209 -16.74 2.16 -8.02
CA TYR A 209 -18.09 2.33 -8.54
C TYR A 209 -19.01 1.38 -7.74
N ASP A 210 -19.46 1.87 -6.58
CA ASP A 210 -20.18 1.14 -5.53
C ASP A 210 -19.35 0.04 -4.82
N HIS A 211 -19.14 -1.10 -5.48
CA HIS A 211 -18.40 -2.26 -4.94
C HIS A 211 -17.21 -2.64 -5.85
N SER A 212 -16.06 -2.95 -5.26
CA SER A 212 -14.86 -3.42 -5.97
C SER A 212 -14.20 -4.60 -5.25
N ASP A 213 -13.64 -5.53 -6.02
CA ASP A 213 -12.93 -6.69 -5.46
C ASP A 213 -11.55 -6.24 -4.94
N ALA A 214 -11.17 -6.72 -3.75
CA ALA A 214 -9.95 -6.32 -3.06
C ALA A 214 -9.20 -7.53 -2.48
N PHE A 215 -7.89 -7.59 -2.65
CA PHE A 215 -7.08 -8.75 -2.30
C PHE A 215 -5.86 -8.33 -1.48
N VAL A 216 -5.63 -8.98 -0.33
CA VAL A 216 -4.41 -8.74 0.45
C VAL A 216 -3.21 -9.33 -0.30
N SER A 217 -2.25 -8.49 -0.70
CA SER A 217 -1.02 -8.94 -1.36
C SER A 217 0.11 -9.20 -0.36
N SER A 218 0.25 -8.35 0.66
CA SER A 218 1.18 -8.59 1.78
C SER A 218 0.84 -7.74 3.00
N ILE A 219 1.44 -8.06 4.15
CA ILE A 219 1.27 -7.34 5.41
C ILE A 219 2.65 -7.05 5.99
N GLY A 220 3.02 -5.78 6.06
CA GLY A 220 4.20 -5.31 6.77
C GLY A 220 3.90 -5.16 8.26
N LEU A 221 4.71 -5.78 9.12
CA LEU A 221 4.68 -5.59 10.57
C LEU A 221 6.02 -5.00 11.00
N ALA A 222 6.01 -3.81 11.60
CA ALA A 222 7.20 -3.18 12.16
C ALA A 222 7.02 -2.98 13.66
N SER A 223 7.65 -3.86 14.45
CA SER A 223 7.76 -3.70 15.91
C SER A 223 8.77 -2.61 16.25
N LYS A 224 8.52 -1.86 17.33
CA LYS A 224 9.47 -0.87 17.86
C LYS A 224 10.28 -1.41 19.04
N ILE A 225 10.01 -2.64 19.49
CA ILE A 225 10.89 -3.35 20.43
C ILE A 225 12.24 -3.55 19.73
N GLY A 226 13.30 -2.97 20.30
CA GLY A 226 14.63 -3.02 19.70
C GLY A 226 14.98 -1.81 18.83
N THR A 227 14.17 -0.75 18.78
CA THR A 227 14.74 0.58 18.50
C THR A 227 15.71 0.89 19.62
N HIS A 228 17.00 0.59 19.39
CA HIS A 228 18.08 1.08 20.23
C HIS A 228 17.93 2.59 20.26
N THR A 229 17.50 3.12 21.40
CA THR A 229 17.91 4.45 21.81
C THR A 229 19.42 4.36 21.98
N ILE A 230 20.12 4.58 20.86
CA ILE A 230 21.46 5.15 20.87
C ILE A 230 21.26 6.50 21.55
N LYS A 231 21.34 6.48 22.89
CA LYS A 231 21.80 7.66 23.60
C LYS A 231 23.14 7.96 22.93
N LYS A 232 23.20 9.07 22.19
CA LYS A 232 24.49 9.71 21.96
C LYS A 232 25.06 9.96 23.35
N SER A 233 26.03 9.14 23.76
CA SER A 233 27.12 9.64 24.58
C SER A 233 27.68 10.85 23.83
N GLU A 234 27.91 11.95 24.54
CA GLU A 234 28.39 13.19 23.92
C GLU A 234 29.90 13.13 23.58
N ASP A 235 30.52 11.94 23.62
CA ASP A 235 31.98 11.72 23.66
C ASP A 235 32.55 10.67 22.68
N ASP A 236 31.73 9.90 21.93
CA ASP A 236 32.25 8.81 21.08
C ASP A 236 32.33 9.22 19.59
N GLU A 237 33.54 9.61 19.17
CA GLU A 237 33.93 9.86 17.77
C GLU A 237 34.14 8.54 16.97
N GLU A 238 34.35 8.67 15.66
CA GLU A 238 34.24 7.59 14.66
C GLU A 238 35.35 6.52 14.75
N GLU A 239 34.98 5.24 14.96
CA GLU A 239 35.88 4.08 14.70
C GLU A 239 35.24 2.99 13.81
N GLU A 240 36.09 2.40 12.98
CA GLU A 240 35.85 1.57 11.79
C GLU A 240 34.94 0.32 11.94
N TYR A 241 34.18 0.03 10.88
CA TYR A 241 33.58 -1.29 10.66
C TYR A 241 34.61 -2.28 10.09
N GLN A 242 35.05 -3.24 10.91
CA GLN A 242 35.62 -4.49 10.39
C GLN A 242 34.52 -5.30 9.68
N TYR A 243 34.78 -5.64 8.41
CA TYR A 243 34.07 -6.71 7.70
C TYR A 243 34.96 -7.96 7.71
N ASP A 244 34.62 -8.93 8.56
CA ASP A 244 35.11 -10.31 8.42
C ASP A 244 34.19 -11.12 7.48
N ASP A 245 34.79 -12.08 6.77
CA ASP A 245 34.32 -12.77 5.56
C ASP A 245 33.11 -13.75 5.69
N ILE A 246 32.78 -14.36 4.53
CA ILE A 246 31.98 -15.59 4.23
C ILE A 246 30.54 -15.33 3.70
N ASP A 247 30.17 -15.64 2.44
CA ASP A 247 30.99 -16.05 1.28
C ASP A 247 30.28 -15.95 -0.10
N GLU A 248 31.08 -16.06 -1.16
CA GLU A 248 30.81 -16.50 -2.56
C GLU A 248 29.72 -15.86 -3.47
N PRO A 249 29.89 -15.95 -4.82
CA PRO A 249 29.55 -14.81 -5.70
C PRO A 249 28.31 -15.01 -6.57
N LYS A 250 27.59 -13.91 -6.82
CA LYS A 250 26.78 -13.75 -8.04
C LYS A 250 27.58 -12.98 -9.07
N GLU A 251 27.68 -13.53 -10.28
CA GLU A 251 28.34 -12.88 -11.42
C GLU A 251 27.66 -11.53 -11.73
N LEU A 252 28.37 -10.44 -11.43
CA LEU A 252 27.90 -9.08 -11.68
C LEU A 252 27.91 -8.79 -13.18
N SER A 253 26.86 -8.11 -13.67
CA SER A 253 26.74 -7.80 -15.09
C SER A 253 27.88 -6.89 -15.59
N PRO A 254 28.18 -6.85 -16.90
CA PRO A 254 29.24 -5.97 -17.44
C PRO A 254 29.05 -4.48 -17.10
N GLU A 255 27.80 -4.05 -16.92
CA GLU A 255 27.45 -2.68 -16.52
C GLU A 255 27.76 -2.43 -15.02
N GLN A 256 27.55 -3.43 -14.16
CA GLN A 256 27.93 -3.36 -12.74
C GLN A 256 29.45 -3.40 -12.54
N GLN A 257 30.17 -4.11 -13.42
CA GLN A 257 31.65 -4.13 -13.43
C GLN A 257 32.22 -2.76 -13.80
N SER A 258 31.75 -2.15 -14.90
CA SER A 258 32.23 -0.82 -15.32
C SER A 258 31.87 0.28 -14.32
N TYR A 259 30.72 0.18 -13.63
CA TYR A 259 30.39 1.10 -12.53
C TYR A 259 31.34 0.93 -11.32
N ARG A 260 31.70 -0.30 -10.96
CA ARG A 260 32.70 -0.56 -9.91
C ARG A 260 34.09 -0.04 -10.28
N GLU A 261 34.53 -0.20 -11.53
CA GLU A 261 35.80 0.36 -12.02
C GLU A 261 35.79 1.90 -11.96
N LEU A 262 34.71 2.55 -12.40
CA LEU A 262 34.55 4.01 -12.29
C LEU A 262 34.59 4.51 -10.83
N VAL A 263 33.90 3.83 -9.92
CA VAL A 263 33.92 4.15 -8.48
C VAL A 263 35.31 3.93 -7.88
N GLN A 264 36.01 2.84 -8.24
CA GLN A 264 37.39 2.61 -7.80
C GLN A 264 38.36 3.65 -8.34
N VAL A 265 38.23 4.09 -9.60
CA VAL A 265 39.05 5.16 -10.18
C VAL A 265 38.77 6.50 -9.48
N LEU A 266 37.51 6.84 -9.20
CA LEU A 266 37.14 8.03 -8.42
C LEU A 266 37.76 8.03 -7.02
N LEU A 267 37.62 6.92 -6.28
CA LEU A 267 38.20 6.76 -4.94
C LEU A 267 39.74 6.83 -4.97
N HIS A 268 40.38 6.26 -5.99
CA HIS A 268 41.84 6.35 -6.17
C HIS A 268 42.33 7.75 -6.58
N MET A 269 41.51 8.58 -7.24
CA MET A 269 41.86 9.98 -7.53
C MET A 269 41.65 10.92 -6.34
N GLN A 270 40.81 10.56 -5.36
CA GLN A 270 40.52 11.41 -4.20
C GLN A 270 41.71 11.51 -3.22
N LYS A 271 42.46 10.42 -3.01
CA LYS A 271 43.68 10.40 -2.17
C LYS A 271 44.80 11.33 -2.66
N PRO A 272 45.25 11.31 -3.94
CA PRO A 272 46.28 12.22 -4.42
C PRO A 272 45.82 13.69 -4.44
N LEU A 273 44.54 13.98 -4.66
CA LEU A 273 44.01 15.36 -4.56
C LEU A 273 44.19 15.93 -3.15
N ASN A 274 43.83 15.18 -2.10
CA ASN A 274 44.04 15.61 -0.72
C ASN A 274 45.53 15.77 -0.37
N SER A 275 46.39 14.91 -0.92
CA SER A 275 47.85 15.02 -0.76
C SER A 275 48.43 16.27 -1.42
N ILE A 276 47.96 16.63 -2.62
CA ILE A 276 48.35 17.86 -3.32
C ILE A 276 47.90 19.10 -2.54
N VAL A 277 46.66 19.12 -2.05
CA VAL A 277 46.15 20.23 -1.22
C VAL A 277 46.98 20.39 0.06
N PHE A 278 47.31 19.28 0.75
CA PHE A 278 48.18 19.32 1.92
C PHE A 278 49.59 19.83 1.60
N ALA A 279 50.20 19.36 0.50
CA ALA A 279 51.53 19.82 0.06
C ALA A 279 51.56 21.32 -0.28
N ILE A 280 50.48 21.85 -0.88
CA ILE A 280 50.32 23.30 -1.13
C ILE A 280 50.25 24.07 0.19
N TRP A 281 49.45 23.60 1.17
CA TRP A 281 49.36 24.24 2.48
C TRP A 281 50.68 24.22 3.25
N VAL A 282 51.44 23.12 3.19
CA VAL A 282 52.78 23.04 3.79
C VAL A 282 53.76 24.01 3.12
N LEU A 283 53.73 24.14 1.79
CA LEU A 283 54.56 25.12 1.06
C LEU A 283 54.20 26.58 1.43
N VAL A 284 52.91 26.90 1.52
CA VAL A 284 52.43 28.21 1.96
C VAL A 284 52.88 28.51 3.39
N PHE A 285 52.83 27.52 4.28
CA PHE A 285 53.28 27.68 5.66
C PHE A 285 54.79 27.90 5.77
N ILE A 286 55.61 27.13 5.04
CA ILE A 286 57.08 27.29 5.01
C ILE A 286 57.46 28.67 4.45
N LEU A 287 56.83 29.11 3.36
CA LEU A 287 57.05 30.44 2.80
C LEU A 287 56.64 31.53 3.79
N GLY A 288 55.50 31.38 4.46
CA GLY A 288 55.04 32.30 5.51
C GLY A 288 56.04 32.43 6.66
N VAL A 289 56.50 31.31 7.24
CA VAL A 289 57.46 31.31 8.35
C VAL A 289 58.82 31.91 7.93
N SER A 290 59.28 31.64 6.70
CA SER A 290 60.55 32.20 6.19
C SER A 290 60.53 33.70 5.85
N ILE A 291 59.36 34.37 5.97
CA ILE A 291 59.23 35.83 5.85
C ILE A 291 59.34 36.51 7.23
N PHE A 292 59.23 35.76 8.34
CA PHE A 292 59.26 36.27 9.71
C PHE A 292 60.53 35.92 10.50
N PHE A 293 61.55 35.36 9.84
CA PHE A 293 62.89 35.08 10.36
C PHE A 293 63.98 35.65 9.43
#